data_AF-A0A3D0XWC7-F1
#
_entry.id   AF-A0A3D0XWC7-F1
#
_cell.length_a   1.000
_cell.length_b   1.000
_cell.length_c   1.000
_cell.angle_alpha   90.00
_cell.angle_beta   90.00
_cell.angle_gamma   90.00
#
_symmetry.space_group_name_H-M   'P 1'
#
loop_
_entity.id
_entity.type
_entity.pdbx_description
1 polymer ?
#
loop_
_entity_poly.entity_id
_entity_poly.type
_entity_poly.pdbx_seq_one_letter_code
_entity_poly.pdbx_strand_id
1 'polypeptide(L)'
;MELTPRKQKILKAVIELYTVSGEPVGSKVLCDNLDFSVSSATVRNEMSDLAAMGLLDQPHTSAGRVPSERGYRIYIDELMQP
;
A
#
# COMPACT_ATOMS: atom_id res chain seq x y z
N MET A 1 -10.69 14.10 0.13
CA MET A 1 -9.45 13.69 -0.55
C MET A 1 -9.72 12.29 -1.05
N GLU A 2 -10.11 12.14 -2.32
CA GLU A 2 -10.50 10.84 -2.87
C GLU A 2 -9.25 10.03 -3.23
N LEU A 3 -9.16 8.79 -2.74
CA LEU A 3 -8.14 7.86 -3.23
C LEU A 3 -8.50 7.43 -4.65
N THR A 4 -7.52 7.48 -5.55
CA THR A 4 -7.72 6.90 -6.88
C THR A 4 -7.91 5.38 -6.77
N PRO A 5 -8.62 4.73 -7.70
CA PRO A 5 -8.80 3.28 -7.69
C PRO A 5 -7.47 2.51 -7.64
N ARG A 6 -6.40 3.09 -8.20
CA ARG A 6 -5.05 2.51 -8.11
C ARG A 6 -4.47 2.62 -6.70
N LYS A 7 -4.55 3.80 -6.07
CA LYS A 7 -4.09 4.01 -4.69
C LYS A 7 -4.84 3.09 -3.72
N GLN A 8 -6.14 2.90 -3.94
CA GLN A 8 -6.95 1.92 -3.19
C GLN A 8 -6.41 0.49 -3.36
N LYS A 9 -6.18 0.04 -4.59
CA LYS A 9 -5.59 -1.30 -4.85
C LYS A 9 -4.21 -1.46 -4.21
N ILE A 10 -3.35 -0.44 -4.28
CA ILE A 10 -2.02 -0.47 -3.67
C ILE A 10 -2.15 -0.57 -2.14
N LEU A 11 -2.98 0.26 -1.52
CA LEU A 11 -3.20 0.25 -0.08
C LEU A 11 -3.72 -1.11 0.39
N LYS A 12 -4.75 -1.65 -0.29
CA LYS A 12 -5.31 -2.97 -0.04
C LYS A 12 -4.24 -4.05 -0.08
N ALA A 13 -3.46 -4.10 -1.15
CA ALA A 13 -2.49 -5.15 -1.31
C ALA A 13 -1.29 -5.04 -0.35
N VAL A 14 -0.88 -3.82 0.01
CA VAL A 14 0.12 -3.62 1.07
C VAL A 14 -0.39 -4.19 2.39
N ILE A 15 -1.65 -3.92 2.73
CA ILE A 15 -2.28 -4.43 3.96
C ILE A 15 -2.39 -5.96 3.94
N GLU A 16 -2.87 -6.54 2.85
CA GLU A 16 -3.01 -7.99 2.73
C GLU A 16 -1.67 -8.70 2.81
N LEU A 17 -0.66 -8.23 2.06
CA LEU A 17 0.69 -8.79 2.10
C LEU A 17 1.32 -8.64 3.49
N TYR A 18 1.20 -7.47 4.10
CA TYR A 18 1.75 -7.24 5.45
C TYR A 18 1.04 -8.08 6.51
N THR A 19 -0.27 -8.30 6.39
CA THR A 19 -1.04 -9.15 7.32
C THR A 19 -0.61 -10.61 7.22
N VAL A 20 -0.21 -11.07 6.04
CA VAL A 20 0.25 -12.46 5.82
C VAL A 20 1.72 -12.64 6.18
N SER A 21 2.60 -11.72 5.78
CA SER A 21 4.05 -11.86 5.94
C SER A 21 4.58 -11.28 7.25
N GLY A 22 3.94 -10.24 7.80
CA GLY A 22 4.48 -9.41 8.88
C GLY A 22 5.66 -8.53 8.47
N GLU A 23 6.04 -8.52 7.18
CA GLU A 23 7.23 -7.82 6.67
C GLU A 23 6.87 -6.57 5.85
N PRO A 24 7.68 -5.49 5.93
CA PRO A 24 7.46 -4.28 5.12
C PRO A 24 7.39 -4.57 3.62
N VAL A 25 6.34 -4.08 2.97
CA VAL A 25 6.03 -4.43 1.58
C VAL A 25 6.73 -3.47 0.61
N GLY A 26 7.49 -4.02 -0.33
CA GLY A 26 8.18 -3.26 -1.37
C GLY A 26 7.36 -3.10 -2.65
N SER A 27 7.63 -2.03 -3.42
CA SER A 27 6.94 -1.78 -4.69
C SER A 27 7.17 -2.86 -5.74
N LYS A 28 8.31 -3.56 -5.71
CA LYS A 28 8.61 -4.69 -6.59
C LYS A 28 7.68 -5.87 -6.32
N VAL A 29 7.55 -6.26 -5.04
CA VAL A 29 6.63 -7.32 -4.60
C VAL A 29 5.20 -7.01 -5.01
N LEU A 30 4.76 -5.75 -4.87
CA LEU A 30 3.43 -5.33 -5.31
C LEU A 30 3.24 -5.44 -6.83
N CYS A 31 4.22 -5.01 -7.63
CA CYS A 31 4.16 -5.18 -9.08
C CYS A 31 4.13 -6.65 -9.52
N ASP A 32 4.78 -7.54 -8.77
CA ASP A 32 4.80 -8.98 -9.08
C ASP A 32 3.51 -9.69 -8.63
N ASN A 33 2.93 -9.28 -7.50
CA ASN A 33 1.72 -9.91 -6.93
C ASN A 33 0.40 -9.33 -7.47
N LEU A 34 0.44 -8.12 -8.02
CA LEU A 34 -0.73 -7.45 -8.58
C LEU A 34 -0.50 -7.22 -10.05
N ASP A 35 -1.53 -7.44 -10.85
CA ASP A 35 -1.54 -7.13 -12.28
C ASP A 35 -1.65 -5.60 -12.50
N PHE A 36 -0.68 -4.87 -11.96
CA PHE A 36 -0.54 -3.45 -12.19
C PHE A 36 0.10 -3.26 -13.56
N SER A 37 -0.64 -2.63 -14.48
CA SER A 37 -0.13 -2.22 -15.80
C SER A 37 0.88 -1.05 -15.71
N VAL A 38 1.59 -0.89 -14.59
CA VAL A 38 2.54 0.20 -14.32
C VAL A 38 3.85 -0.31 -13.73
N SER A 39 4.91 0.48 -13.89
CA SER A 39 6.24 0.14 -13.40
C SER A 39 6.36 0.18 -11.87
N SER A 40 7.36 -0.52 -11.33
CA SER A 40 7.70 -0.49 -9.89
C SER A 40 8.08 0.90 -9.38
N ALA A 41 8.60 1.78 -10.26
CA ALA A 41 8.86 3.19 -9.94
C ALA A 41 7.55 3.97 -9.75
N THR A 42 6.55 3.74 -10.60
CA THR A 42 5.21 4.32 -10.46
C THR A 42 4.56 3.87 -9.16
N VAL A 43 4.60 2.57 -8.85
CA VAL A 43 4.07 2.05 -7.58
C VAL A 43 4.78 2.64 -6.38
N ARG A 44 6.11 2.80 -6.43
CA ARG A 44 6.88 3.46 -5.35
C ARG A 44 6.43 4.91 -5.11
N ASN A 45 6.15 5.66 -6.17
CA ASN A 45 5.63 7.02 -6.06
C ASN A 45 4.23 7.03 -5.42
N GLU A 46 3.32 6.16 -5.89
CA GLU A 46 1.97 6.05 -5.33
C GLU A 46 1.99 5.62 -3.85
N MET A 47 2.89 4.71 -3.47
CA MET A 47 3.12 4.35 -2.07
C MET A 47 3.67 5.50 -1.23
N SER A 48 4.45 6.39 -1.83
CA SER A 48 4.99 7.57 -1.14
C SER A 48 3.92 8.65 -0.97
N ASP A 49 3.03 8.80 -1.96
CA ASP A 49 1.82 9.62 -1.83
C ASP A 49 0.91 9.10 -0.72
N LEU A 50 0.66 7.79 -0.67
CA LEU A 50 -0.13 7.16 0.40
C LEU A 50 0.52 7.38 1.78
N ALA A 51 1.85 7.37 1.86
CA ALA A 51 2.56 7.69 3.08
C ALA A 51 2.41 9.16 3.48
N ALA A 52 2.50 10.08 2.52
CA ALA A 52 2.25 11.52 2.76
C ALA A 52 0.80 11.79 3.20
N MET A 53 -0.16 10.96 2.79
CA MET A 53 -1.54 10.98 3.27
C MET A 53 -1.73 10.38 4.68
N GLY A 54 -0.67 9.80 5.26
CA GLY A 54 -0.68 9.12 6.56
C GLY A 54 -1.35 7.74 6.53
N LEU A 55 -1.47 7.10 5.37
CA LEU A 55 -2.07 5.77 5.21
C LEU A 55 -1.04 4.63 5.22
N LEU A 56 0.21 4.96 4.88
CA LEU A 56 1.35 4.05 4.94
C LEU A 56 2.47 4.70 5.75
N ASP A 57 3.32 3.87 6.33
CA ASP A 57 4.50 4.30 7.07
C ASP A 57 5.78 3.63 6.55
N GLN A 58 6.94 4.24 6.86
CA GLN A 58 8.24 3.61 6.66
C GLN A 58 8.88 3.34 8.01
N PRO A 59 9.13 2.07 8.37
CA PRO A 59 9.87 1.78 9.60
C PRO A 59 11.34 2.23 9.49
N HIS A 60 11.95 2.09 8.31
CA HIS A 60 13.34 2.48 8.04
C HIS A 60 13.49 3.04 6.63
N THR A 61 14.48 3.91 6.41
CA THR A 61 14.72 4.60 5.12
C THR A 61 14.91 3.67 3.92
N SER A 62 15.38 2.44 4.15
CA SER A 62 15.57 1.40 3.13
C SER A 62 14.47 0.34 3.08
N ALA A 63 13.61 0.27 4.10
CA ALA A 63 12.56 -0.72 4.19
C ALA A 63 11.38 -0.38 3.26
N GLY A 64 10.57 -1.40 2.96
CA GLY A 64 9.27 -1.22 2.32
C GLY A 64 8.31 -0.37 3.14
N ARG A 65 7.04 -0.33 2.74
CA ARG A 65 6.00 0.36 3.51
C ARG A 65 5.23 -0.61 4.37
N VAL A 66 4.78 -0.13 5.51
CA VAL A 66 3.84 -0.83 6.40
C VAL A 66 2.54 -0.05 6.45
N PRO A 67 1.40 -0.69 6.70
CA PRO A 67 0.15 0.04 6.91
C PRO A 67 0.18 0.87 8.20
N SER A 68 -0.33 2.09 8.15
CA SER A 68 -0.60 2.86 9.36
C SER A 68 -1.96 2.49 9.95
N GLU A 69 -2.26 2.92 11.18
CA GLU A 69 -3.59 2.75 11.78
C GLU A 69 -4.70 3.33 10.88
N ARG A 70 -4.43 4.49 10.28
CA ARG A 70 -5.38 5.16 9.37
C ARG A 70 -5.51 4.41 8.05
N GLY A 71 -4.43 3.80 7.55
CA GLY A 71 -4.46 2.91 6.40
C GLY A 71 -5.37 1.71 6.62
N TYR A 72 -5.27 1.06 7.79
CA TYR A 72 -6.17 -0.03 8.16
C TYR A 72 -7.63 0.42 8.25
N ARG A 73 -7.91 1.58 8.82
CA ARG A 73 -9.29 2.10 8.92
C ARG A 73 -9.91 2.29 7.53
N ILE A 74 -9.20 2.96 6.62
CA ILE A 74 -9.67 3.11 5.22
C ILE A 74 -9.84 1.75 4.54
N TYR A 75 -8.95 0.80 4.77
CA TYR A 75 -9.09 -0.53 4.21
C TYR A 75 -10.35 -1.24 4.69
N ILE A 76 -10.63 -1.22 5.99
CA ILE A 76 -11.82 -1.84 6.57
C ILE A 76 -13.10 -1.13 6.08
N ASP A 77 -13.09 0.20 6.07
CA ASP A 77 -14.29 0.99 5.78
C ASP A 77 -14.64 1.01 4.27
N GLU A 78 -13.63 1.01 3.39
CA GLU A 78 -13.84 1.25 1.96
C GLU A 78 -13.42 0.08 1.04
N LEU A 79 -12.51 -0.80 1.48
CA LEU A 79 -11.84 -1.79 0.61
C LEU A 79 -12.09 -3.25 1.00
N MET A 80 -12.49 -3.48 2.26
CA MET A 80 -12.89 -4.77 2.79
C MET A 80 -14.37 -4.97 2.48
N GLN A 81 -14.64 -5.65 1.36
CA GLN A 81 -15.98 -6.10 1.06
C GLN A 81 -16.25 -7.41 1.81
N PRO A 82 -17.45 -7.59 2.40
CA PRO A 82 -17.85 -8.82 3.07
C PRO A 82 -17.97 -10.02 2.13
#